data_AF-A0A955FN22-F1
#
_entry.id   AF-A0A955FN22-F1
#
_cell.length_a   1.000
_cell.length_b   1.000
_cell.length_c   1.000
_cell.angle_alpha   90.00
_cell.angle_beta   90.00
_cell.angle_gamma   90.00
#
_symmetry.space_group_name_H-M   'P 1'
#
loop_
_entity.id
_entity.type
_entity.pdbx_description
1 polymer ?
#
loop_
_entity_poly.entity_id
_entity_poly.type
_entity_poly.pdbx_seq_one_letter_code
_entity_poly.pdbx_strand_id
1 'polypeptide(L)'
;MALYEVLGPISIAQLWLCLWFMLRRWPGNKSMSYSAHAAATRKGIIYYFVIFSLHMFLFYLFVANWFAPTFNLPTIFTAILLVAILGQFTALIVPTTGGKKTTLHDLASYLMYVMLVPLCLFITFSSNFSDFARFYATIAAIYMVISWFIFALNKHKDNFYLFQTLYGLSFHTSILVAMYFQ
;
A
#
# COMPACT_ATOMS: atom_id res chain seq x y z
N MET A 1 16.47 0.60 -18.26
CA MET A 1 16.47 1.13 -16.88
C MET A 1 15.53 2.33 -16.74
N ALA A 2 15.68 3.41 -17.53
CA ALA A 2 14.83 4.60 -17.44
C ALA A 2 13.30 4.36 -17.51
N LEU A 3 12.83 3.37 -18.30
CA LEU A 3 11.40 3.06 -18.38
C LEU A 3 10.81 2.63 -17.04
N TYR A 4 11.49 1.76 -16.29
CA TYR A 4 10.95 1.20 -15.05
C TYR A 4 10.94 2.23 -13.92
N GLU A 5 11.93 3.12 -13.89
CA GLU A 5 12.05 4.21 -12.92
C GLU A 5 10.79 5.09 -12.85
N VAL A 6 10.29 5.53 -14.01
CA VAL A 6 9.11 6.39 -14.07
C VAL A 6 7.81 5.67 -13.71
N LEU A 7 7.77 4.33 -13.77
CA LEU A 7 6.56 3.57 -13.41
C LEU A 7 6.18 3.72 -11.93
N GLY A 8 7.15 3.93 -11.03
CA GLY A 8 6.90 4.08 -9.60
C GLY A 8 6.09 5.34 -9.28
N PRO A 9 6.61 6.54 -9.58
CA PRO A 9 5.87 7.79 -9.38
C PRO A 9 4.53 7.81 -10.12
N ILE A 10 4.47 7.29 -11.36
CA ILE A 10 3.23 7.22 -12.13
C ILE A 10 2.20 6.32 -11.43
N SER A 11 2.59 5.12 -10.97
CA SER A 11 1.64 4.20 -10.32
C SER A 11 1.15 4.74 -8.98
N ILE A 12 2.01 5.40 -8.21
CA ILE A 12 1.64 6.03 -6.94
C ILE A 12 0.69 7.21 -7.19
N ALA A 13 1.01 8.11 -8.13
CA ALA A 13 0.17 9.25 -8.46
C ALA A 13 -1.20 8.79 -8.99
N GLN A 14 -1.20 7.81 -9.90
CA GLN A 14 -2.42 7.19 -10.44
C GLN A 14 -3.30 6.63 -9.34
N LEU A 15 -2.75 5.86 -8.39
CA LEU A 15 -3.51 5.31 -7.28
C LEU A 15 -4.18 6.42 -6.45
N TRP A 16 -3.43 7.43 -6.02
CA TRP A 16 -3.95 8.47 -5.13
C TRP A 16 -4.99 9.36 -5.81
N LEU A 17 -4.77 9.74 -7.07
CA LEU A 17 -5.77 10.47 -7.86
C LEU A 17 -7.05 9.65 -8.03
N CYS A 18 -6.91 8.35 -8.30
CA CYS A 18 -8.04 7.46 -8.49
C CYS A 18 -8.81 7.21 -7.19
N LEU A 19 -8.12 7.07 -6.05
CA LEU A 19 -8.73 6.96 -4.73
C LEU A 19 -9.47 8.25 -4.37
N TRP A 20 -8.86 9.40 -4.58
CA TRP A 20 -9.52 10.70 -4.36
C TRP A 20 -10.79 10.85 -5.21
N PHE A 21 -10.72 10.49 -6.49
CA PHE A 21 -11.89 10.48 -7.37
C PHE A 21 -12.99 9.53 -6.87
N MET A 22 -12.62 8.32 -6.44
CA MET A 22 -13.57 7.32 -5.95
C MET A 22 -14.40 7.84 -4.78
N LEU A 23 -13.74 8.52 -3.82
CA LEU A 23 -14.40 9.05 -2.63
C LEU A 23 -15.39 10.17 -2.94
N ARG A 24 -15.12 10.95 -3.98
CA ARG A 24 -16.03 12.00 -4.44
C ARG A 24 -17.17 11.45 -5.28
N ARG A 25 -16.93 10.36 -6.01
CA ARG A 25 -17.87 9.86 -7.03
C ARG A 25 -18.96 8.95 -6.47
N TRP A 26 -18.65 8.16 -5.44
CA TRP A 26 -19.56 7.14 -4.89
C TRP A 26 -19.91 7.42 -3.43
N PRO A 27 -21.11 7.02 -2.98
CA PRO A 27 -21.54 7.24 -1.61
C PRO A 27 -20.71 6.40 -0.63
N GLY A 28 -20.37 6.99 0.51
CA GLY A 28 -19.69 6.31 1.61
C GLY A 28 -19.58 7.24 2.82
N ASN A 29 -18.98 6.73 3.90
CA ASN A 29 -18.77 7.50 5.14
C ASN A 29 -17.33 7.31 5.65
N LYS A 30 -16.94 8.10 6.65
CA LYS A 30 -15.56 8.11 7.20
C LYS A 30 -15.17 6.82 7.96
N SER A 31 -16.13 5.95 8.27
CA SER A 31 -15.87 4.67 8.95
C SER A 31 -15.75 3.48 7.99
N MET A 32 -15.96 3.70 6.68
CA MET A 32 -15.76 2.70 5.65
C MET A 32 -14.30 2.64 5.21
N SER A 33 -13.79 1.43 4.97
CA SER A 33 -12.54 1.21 4.24
C SER A 33 -12.69 1.60 2.77
N TYR A 34 -11.58 1.77 2.05
CA TYR A 34 -11.62 1.97 0.59
C TYR A 34 -12.34 0.83 -0.14
N SER A 35 -12.10 -0.42 0.27
CA SER A 35 -12.77 -1.60 -0.31
C SER A 35 -14.27 -1.58 -0.05
N ALA A 36 -14.71 -1.22 1.16
CA ALA A 36 -16.12 -1.08 1.49
C ALA A 36 -16.78 0.08 0.72
N HIS A 37 -16.07 1.21 0.56
CA HIS A 37 -16.54 2.36 -0.22
C HIS A 37 -16.73 1.99 -1.69
N ALA A 38 -15.76 1.29 -2.28
CA ALA A 38 -15.88 0.76 -3.64
C ALA A 38 -17.04 -0.23 -3.78
N ALA A 39 -17.24 -1.10 -2.78
CA ALA A 39 -18.30 -2.10 -2.76
C ALA A 39 -19.72 -1.52 -2.68
N ALA A 40 -19.89 -0.23 -2.36
CA ALA A 40 -21.19 0.42 -2.29
C ALA A 40 -21.93 0.44 -3.66
N THR A 41 -21.21 0.31 -4.78
CA THR A 41 -21.82 0.22 -6.11
C THR A 41 -21.07 -0.76 -7.02
N ARG A 42 -21.78 -1.39 -7.96
CA ARG A 42 -21.15 -2.27 -8.97
C ARG A 42 -20.08 -1.57 -9.81
N LYS A 43 -20.31 -0.30 -10.16
CA LYS A 43 -19.35 0.53 -10.90
C LYS A 43 -18.09 0.81 -10.06
N GLY A 44 -18.26 1.06 -8.76
CA GLY A 44 -17.16 1.26 -7.81
C GLY A 44 -16.28 0.02 -7.68
N ILE A 45 -16.88 -1.18 -7.59
CA ILE A 45 -16.13 -2.46 -7.55
C ILE A 45 -15.24 -2.61 -8.79
N ILE A 46 -15.82 -2.45 -9.99
CA ILE A 46 -15.07 -2.61 -11.25
C ILE A 46 -13.94 -1.57 -11.34
N TYR A 47 -14.24 -0.31 -11.03
CA TYR A 47 -13.25 0.76 -11.02
C TYR A 47 -12.10 0.46 -10.06
N TYR A 48 -12.42 0.12 -8.81
CA TYR A 48 -11.44 -0.19 -7.77
C TYR A 48 -10.56 -1.37 -8.17
N PHE A 49 -11.16 -2.43 -8.73
CA PHE A 49 -10.44 -3.60 -9.23
C PHE A 49 -9.43 -3.23 -10.33
N VAL A 50 -9.84 -2.46 -11.34
CA VAL A 50 -8.97 -2.06 -12.46
C VAL A 50 -7.83 -1.18 -11.99
N ILE A 51 -8.13 -0.16 -11.19
CA ILE A 51 -7.16 0.82 -10.68
C ILE A 51 -6.10 0.16 -9.80
N PHE A 52 -6.51 -0.69 -8.85
CA PHE A 52 -5.55 -1.36 -7.97
C PHE A 52 -4.74 -2.41 -8.71
N SER A 53 -5.34 -3.17 -9.64
CA SER A 53 -4.61 -4.15 -10.44
C SER A 53 -3.52 -3.48 -11.28
N LEU A 54 -3.85 -2.35 -11.93
CA LEU A 54 -2.89 -1.56 -12.69
C LEU A 54 -1.78 -1.02 -11.79
N HIS A 55 -2.14 -0.40 -10.66
CA HIS A 55 -1.17 0.11 -9.69
C HIS A 55 -0.20 -0.98 -9.21
N MET A 56 -0.73 -2.12 -8.75
CA MET A 56 0.10 -3.22 -8.24
C MET A 56 1.06 -3.76 -9.30
N PHE A 57 0.59 -3.92 -10.54
CA PHE A 57 1.43 -4.39 -11.64
C PHE A 57 2.57 -3.40 -11.95
N LEU A 58 2.25 -2.12 -12.13
CA LEU A 58 3.25 -1.09 -12.43
C LEU A 58 4.23 -0.88 -11.26
N PHE A 59 3.73 -0.86 -10.04
CA PHE A 59 4.54 -0.72 -8.83
C PHE A 59 5.49 -1.90 -8.64
N TYR A 60 5.02 -3.14 -8.87
CA TYR A 60 5.89 -4.31 -8.83
C TYR A 60 7.00 -4.22 -9.88
N LEU A 61 6.67 -3.84 -11.12
CA LEU A 61 7.67 -3.70 -12.18
C LEU A 61 8.73 -2.65 -11.83
N PHE A 62 8.31 -1.49 -11.30
CA PHE A 62 9.21 -0.47 -10.78
C PHE A 62 10.13 -1.02 -9.69
N VAL A 63 9.59 -1.70 -8.68
CA VAL A 63 10.40 -2.15 -7.56
C VAL A 63 11.36 -3.28 -7.96
N ALA A 64 10.86 -4.29 -8.66
CA ALA A 64 11.62 -5.49 -8.98
C ALA A 64 12.70 -5.25 -10.05
N ASN A 65 12.43 -4.37 -11.03
CA ASN A 65 13.34 -4.16 -12.17
C ASN A 65 14.18 -2.90 -12.06
N TRP A 66 13.87 -1.98 -11.14
CA TRP A 66 14.63 -0.75 -10.96
C TRP A 66 14.98 -0.47 -9.51
N PHE A 67 14.01 -0.28 -8.61
CA PHE A 67 14.30 0.19 -7.25
C PHE A 67 15.23 -0.77 -6.49
N ALA A 68 14.87 -2.06 -6.39
CA ALA A 68 15.66 -3.01 -5.63
C ALA A 68 17.07 -3.23 -6.22
N PRO A 69 17.24 -3.42 -7.55
CA PRO A 69 18.57 -3.51 -8.16
C PRO A 69 19.41 -2.24 -7.99
N THR A 70 18.85 -1.06 -8.23
CA THR A 70 19.57 0.23 -8.16
C THR A 70 20.14 0.47 -6.77
N PHE A 71 19.39 0.12 -5.72
CA PHE A 71 19.79 0.31 -4.33
C PHE A 71 20.40 -0.95 -3.70
N ASN A 72 20.77 -1.96 -4.50
CA ASN A 72 21.33 -3.24 -4.06
C ASN A 72 20.56 -3.86 -2.88
N LEU A 73 19.21 -3.79 -2.92
CA LEU A 73 18.38 -4.39 -1.89
C LEU A 73 18.39 -5.92 -2.03
N PRO A 74 18.37 -6.65 -0.91
CA PRO A 74 18.42 -8.11 -0.95
C PRO A 74 17.16 -8.69 -1.58
N THR A 75 17.26 -9.83 -2.27
CA THR A 75 16.13 -10.48 -2.97
C THR A 75 14.90 -10.71 -2.09
N ILE A 76 15.10 -10.89 -0.77
CA ILE A 76 14.01 -11.02 0.20
C ILE A 76 13.10 -9.77 0.25
N PHE A 77 13.62 -8.58 -0.04
CA PHE A 77 12.83 -7.35 -0.16
C PHE A 77 11.76 -7.48 -1.25
N THR A 78 12.17 -7.91 -2.45
CA THR A 78 11.25 -8.10 -3.58
C THR A 78 10.27 -9.26 -3.33
N ALA A 79 10.72 -10.32 -2.64
CA ALA A 79 9.84 -11.42 -2.24
C ALA A 79 8.76 -10.97 -1.23
N ILE A 80 9.12 -10.17 -0.23
CA ILE A 80 8.17 -9.59 0.73
C ILE A 80 7.16 -8.69 0.01
N LEU A 81 7.62 -7.85 -0.94
CA LEU A 81 6.71 -7.03 -1.75
C LEU A 81 5.75 -7.92 -2.56
N LEU A 82 6.23 -8.99 -3.17
CA LEU A 82 5.37 -9.91 -3.92
C LEU A 82 4.28 -10.51 -3.02
N VAL A 83 4.64 -10.95 -1.80
CA VAL A 83 3.66 -11.44 -0.82
C VAL A 83 2.64 -10.36 -0.43
N ALA A 84 3.10 -9.11 -0.22
CA ALA A 84 2.20 -7.99 0.07
C ALA A 84 1.20 -7.75 -1.07
N ILE A 85 1.68 -7.76 -2.32
CA ILE A 85 0.85 -7.61 -3.51
C ILE A 85 -0.14 -8.76 -3.67
N LEU A 86 0.27 -10.00 -3.43
CA LEU A 86 -0.64 -11.16 -3.47
C LEU A 86 -1.73 -11.06 -2.38
N GLY A 87 -1.37 -10.59 -1.19
CA GLY A 87 -2.32 -10.27 -0.13
C GLY A 87 -3.34 -9.22 -0.58
N GLN A 88 -2.87 -8.10 -1.13
CA GLN A 88 -3.73 -7.04 -1.62
C GLN A 88 -4.63 -7.50 -2.78
N PHE A 89 -4.10 -8.26 -3.73
CA PHE A 89 -4.86 -8.79 -4.86
C PHE A 89 -5.92 -9.80 -4.41
N THR A 90 -5.60 -10.62 -3.40
CA THR A 90 -6.57 -11.53 -2.78
C THR A 90 -7.70 -10.74 -2.11
N ALA A 91 -7.37 -9.72 -1.31
CA ALA A 91 -8.37 -8.83 -0.71
C ALA A 91 -9.21 -8.10 -1.77
N LEU A 92 -8.61 -7.75 -2.91
CA LEU A 92 -9.29 -7.08 -4.01
C LEU A 92 -10.36 -7.96 -4.69
N ILE A 93 -10.09 -9.26 -4.83
CA ILE A 93 -10.99 -10.22 -5.52
C ILE A 93 -12.03 -10.80 -4.56
N VAL A 94 -11.70 -10.98 -3.29
CA VAL A 94 -12.59 -11.62 -2.31
C VAL A 94 -13.55 -10.56 -1.74
N PRO A 95 -14.86 -10.64 -2.03
CA PRO A 95 -15.80 -9.62 -1.59
C PRO A 95 -16.14 -9.78 -0.10
N THR A 96 -16.33 -8.64 0.59
CA THR A 96 -16.69 -8.59 2.01
C THR A 96 -18.20 -8.86 2.20
N THR A 97 -18.63 -10.10 2.03
CA THR A 97 -20.06 -10.51 2.10
C THR A 97 -20.48 -11.15 3.42
N GLY A 98 -19.62 -11.10 4.45
CA GLY A 98 -19.79 -11.82 5.71
C GLY A 98 -19.24 -13.26 5.67
N GLY A 99 -19.18 -13.89 6.84
CA GLY A 99 -18.69 -15.26 7.01
C GLY A 99 -17.23 -15.47 6.60
N LYS A 100 -16.91 -16.66 6.08
CA LYS A 100 -15.54 -17.08 5.72
C LYS A 100 -14.88 -16.19 4.67
N LYS A 101 -15.65 -15.63 3.74
CA LYS A 101 -15.11 -14.74 2.69
C LYS A 101 -14.58 -13.44 3.28
N THR A 102 -15.32 -12.84 4.22
CA THR A 102 -14.83 -11.68 4.97
C THR A 102 -13.57 -12.01 5.76
N THR A 103 -13.53 -13.15 6.45
CA THR A 103 -12.31 -13.56 7.17
C THR A 103 -11.09 -13.67 6.24
N LEU A 104 -11.25 -14.22 5.04
CA LEU A 104 -10.18 -14.31 4.06
C LEU A 104 -9.75 -12.93 3.53
N HIS A 105 -10.71 -12.05 3.22
CA HIS A 105 -10.44 -10.68 2.80
C HIS A 105 -9.63 -9.92 3.86
N ASP A 106 -10.06 -10.02 5.13
CA ASP A 106 -9.43 -9.33 6.25
C ASP A 106 -8.02 -9.88 6.49
N LEU A 107 -7.85 -11.20 6.51
CA LEU A 107 -6.53 -11.84 6.65
C LEU A 107 -5.57 -11.43 5.52
N ALA A 108 -6.05 -11.39 4.28
CA ALA A 108 -5.24 -10.99 3.14
C ALA A 108 -4.83 -9.50 3.20
N SER A 109 -5.75 -8.64 3.63
CA SER A 109 -5.48 -7.21 3.87
C SER A 109 -4.45 -7.03 4.98
N TYR A 110 -4.61 -7.76 6.08
CA TYR A 110 -3.70 -7.78 7.23
C TYR A 110 -2.30 -8.23 6.85
N LEU A 111 -2.20 -9.32 6.08
CA LEU A 111 -0.93 -9.77 5.53
C LEU A 111 -0.25 -8.69 4.72
N MET A 112 -0.98 -8.03 3.79
CA MET A 112 -0.41 -6.91 3.04
C MET A 112 0.12 -5.82 3.97
N TYR A 113 -0.69 -5.30 4.89
CA TYR A 113 -0.25 -4.23 5.80
C TYR A 113 1.01 -4.62 6.56
N VAL A 114 1.01 -5.78 7.23
CA VAL A 114 2.17 -6.24 8.01
C VAL A 114 3.42 -6.37 7.15
N MET A 115 3.30 -6.81 5.89
CA MET A 115 4.43 -6.92 4.96
C MET A 115 4.96 -5.57 4.45
N LEU A 116 4.20 -4.48 4.50
CA LEU A 116 4.71 -3.16 4.11
C LEU A 116 5.71 -2.59 5.13
N VAL A 117 5.58 -2.94 6.42
CA VAL A 117 6.49 -2.49 7.48
C VAL A 117 7.95 -2.92 7.25
N PRO A 118 8.27 -4.21 7.05
CA PRO A 118 9.66 -4.63 6.83
C PRO A 118 10.26 -4.00 5.55
N LEU A 119 9.46 -3.68 4.53
CA LEU A 119 9.96 -2.95 3.35
C LEU A 119 10.50 -1.56 3.74
N CYS A 120 9.82 -0.82 4.61
CA CYS A 120 10.36 0.44 5.15
C CYS A 120 11.63 0.21 5.98
N LEU A 121 11.69 -0.88 6.77
CA LEU A 121 12.87 -1.20 7.57
C LEU A 121 14.10 -1.53 6.72
N PHE A 122 13.94 -2.16 5.55
CA PHE A 122 15.03 -2.35 4.60
C PHE A 122 15.63 -1.01 4.13
N ILE A 123 14.79 0.02 3.95
CA ILE A 123 15.28 1.37 3.63
C ILE A 123 16.01 1.96 4.84
N THR A 124 15.42 1.89 6.05
CA THR A 124 16.02 2.40 7.30
C THR A 124 17.42 1.82 7.58
N PHE A 125 17.61 0.52 7.39
CA PHE A 125 18.85 -0.17 7.75
C PHE A 125 19.85 -0.32 6.60
N SER A 126 19.48 0.08 5.38
CA SER A 126 20.39 0.05 4.24
C SER A 126 21.34 1.26 4.25
N SER A 127 22.63 1.01 4.03
CA SER A 127 23.65 2.05 3.84
C SER A 127 23.62 2.68 2.45
N ASN A 128 22.77 2.18 1.54
CA ASN A 128 22.68 2.67 0.16
C ASN A 128 21.73 3.87 0.00
N PHE A 129 21.17 4.37 1.10
CA PHE A 129 20.28 5.54 1.12
C PHE A 129 20.85 6.61 2.03
N SER A 130 20.63 7.89 1.67
CA SER A 130 20.93 9.04 2.52
C SER A 130 20.30 8.93 3.91
N ASP A 131 20.92 9.61 4.88
CA ASP A 131 20.36 9.71 6.24
C ASP A 131 18.97 10.34 6.26
N PHE A 132 18.67 11.23 5.31
CA PHE A 132 17.34 11.83 5.16
C PHE A 132 16.29 10.78 4.76
N ALA A 133 16.57 9.94 3.76
CA ALA A 133 15.67 8.87 3.36
C ALA A 133 15.48 7.82 4.46
N ARG A 134 16.56 7.44 5.15
CA ARG A 134 16.52 6.51 6.29
C ARG A 134 15.69 7.06 7.45
N PHE A 135 15.84 8.35 7.77
CA PHE A 135 15.04 9.03 8.79
C PHE A 135 13.55 9.00 8.45
N TYR A 136 13.19 9.36 7.22
CA TYR A 136 11.79 9.33 6.78
C TYR A 136 11.20 7.92 6.81
N ALA A 137 11.93 6.92 6.30
CA ALA A 137 11.52 5.52 6.34
C ALA A 137 11.31 5.01 7.78
N THR A 138 12.12 5.49 8.72
CA THR A 138 11.98 5.17 10.15
C THR A 138 10.68 5.73 10.72
N ILE A 139 10.38 7.00 10.46
CA ILE A 139 9.12 7.62 10.88
C ILE A 139 7.92 6.88 10.27
N ALA A 140 8.00 6.56 8.96
CA ALA A 140 6.96 5.80 8.28
C ALA A 140 6.74 4.42 8.93
N ALA A 141 7.81 3.67 9.20
CA ALA A 141 7.73 2.36 9.85
C ALA A 141 7.10 2.45 11.25
N ILE A 142 7.53 3.42 12.08
CA ILE A 142 6.97 3.65 13.42
C ILE A 142 5.47 3.97 13.32
N TYR A 143 5.09 4.88 12.42
CA TYR A 143 3.69 5.25 12.20
C TYR A 143 2.84 4.04 11.77
N MET A 144 3.36 3.22 10.84
CA MET A 144 2.69 2.03 10.36
C MET A 144 2.50 1.00 11.47
N VAL A 145 3.52 0.77 12.31
CA VAL A 145 3.42 -0.12 13.47
C VAL A 145 2.38 0.38 14.48
N ILE A 146 2.41 1.67 14.84
CA ILE A 146 1.44 2.27 15.75
C ILE A 146 0.02 2.15 15.19
N SER A 147 -0.17 2.52 13.92
CA SER A 147 -1.48 2.44 13.25
C SER A 147 -2.00 1.00 13.20
N TRP A 148 -1.11 0.03 12.95
CA TRP A 148 -1.44 -1.39 12.99
C TRP A 148 -1.92 -1.83 14.37
N PHE A 149 -1.22 -1.47 15.44
CA PHE A 149 -1.65 -1.77 16.81
C PHE A 149 -2.99 -1.10 17.15
N ILE A 150 -3.19 0.16 16.75
CA ILE A 150 -4.47 0.85 16.92
C ILE A 150 -5.59 0.08 16.23
N PHE A 151 -5.39 -0.40 15.00
CA PHE A 151 -6.38 -1.21 14.29
C PHE A 151 -6.64 -2.57 14.93
N ALA A 152 -5.58 -3.24 15.41
CA ALA A 152 -5.71 -4.53 16.05
C ALA A 152 -6.45 -4.46 17.40
N LEU A 153 -6.31 -3.34 18.12
CA LEU A 153 -6.87 -3.15 19.46
C LEU A 153 -8.23 -2.44 19.46
N ASN A 154 -8.48 -1.51 18.53
CA ASN A 154 -9.74 -0.77 18.49
C ASN A 154 -10.75 -1.42 17.54
N LYS A 155 -11.88 -1.87 18.12
CA LYS A 155 -13.07 -2.29 17.35
C LYS A 155 -13.84 -1.10 16.76
N HIS A 156 -13.57 0.12 17.23
CA HIS A 156 -14.25 1.34 16.77
C HIS A 156 -13.60 1.86 15.49
N LYS A 157 -14.40 1.88 14.42
CA LYS A 157 -13.99 2.18 13.04
C LYS A 157 -14.02 3.68 12.71
N ASP A 158 -14.19 4.54 13.70
CA ASP A 158 -14.26 5.98 13.48
C ASP A 158 -12.89 6.48 13.01
N ASN A 159 -12.85 7.04 11.80
CA ASN A 159 -11.63 7.43 11.08
C ASN A 159 -10.76 6.28 10.55
N PHE A 160 -11.30 5.06 10.42
CA PHE A 160 -10.58 3.94 9.80
C PHE A 160 -9.98 4.33 8.44
N TYR A 161 -10.76 5.10 7.66
CA TYR A 161 -10.35 5.67 6.40
C TYR A 161 -9.05 6.49 6.48
N LEU A 162 -8.94 7.37 7.48
CA LEU A 162 -7.81 8.28 7.62
C LEU A 162 -6.53 7.50 7.93
N PHE A 163 -6.59 6.57 8.87
CA PHE A 163 -5.46 5.70 9.20
C PHE A 163 -5.05 4.83 8.01
N GLN A 164 -6.00 4.25 7.28
CA GLN A 164 -5.70 3.47 6.07
C GLN A 164 -5.00 4.32 5.00
N THR A 165 -5.49 5.56 4.80
CA THR A 165 -4.91 6.53 3.85
C THR A 165 -3.48 6.89 4.24
N LEU A 166 -3.29 7.31 5.49
CA LEU A 166 -1.99 7.72 6.00
C LEU A 166 -1.01 6.55 6.01
N TYR A 167 -1.45 5.33 6.31
CA TYR A 167 -0.62 4.12 6.26
C TYR A 167 -0.03 3.90 4.86
N GLY A 168 -0.90 3.90 3.85
CA GLY A 168 -0.46 3.76 2.46
C GLY A 168 0.42 4.94 2.01
N LEU A 169 0.08 6.16 2.42
CA LEU A 169 0.87 7.36 2.10
C LEU A 169 2.27 7.30 2.72
N SER A 170 2.39 6.87 3.97
CA SER A 170 3.68 6.73 4.65
C SER A 170 4.59 5.75 3.89
N PHE A 171 4.05 4.60 3.47
CA PHE A 171 4.79 3.63 2.66
C PHE A 171 5.18 4.19 1.28
N HIS A 172 4.24 4.78 0.54
CA HIS A 172 4.57 5.33 -0.78
C HIS A 172 5.56 6.49 -0.70
N THR A 173 5.44 7.35 0.31
CA THR A 173 6.33 8.48 0.48
C THR A 173 7.72 8.03 0.92
N SER A 174 7.87 6.97 1.74
CA SER A 174 9.19 6.43 2.07
C SER A 174 9.92 5.92 0.83
N ILE A 175 9.20 5.24 -0.08
CA ILE A 175 9.74 4.80 -1.37
C ILE A 175 10.14 5.98 -2.26
N LEU A 176 9.29 7.00 -2.39
CA LEU A 176 9.59 8.18 -3.20
C LEU A 176 10.75 9.00 -2.63
N VAL A 177 10.82 9.19 -1.32
CA VAL A 177 11.94 9.90 -0.67
C VAL A 177 13.23 9.11 -0.90
N ALA A 178 13.21 7.79 -0.71
CA ALA A 178 14.37 6.94 -0.97
C ALA A 178 14.83 6.98 -2.45
N MET A 179 13.88 7.10 -3.39
CA MET A 179 14.18 7.24 -4.81
C MET A 179 14.88 8.56 -5.15
N TYR A 180 14.40 9.68 -4.62
CA TYR A 180 14.86 11.03 -4.99
C TYR A 180 15.98 11.61 -4.12
N PHE A 181 16.14 11.12 -2.89
CA PHE A 181 17.15 11.59 -1.93
C PHE A 181 18.12 10.45 -1.61
N GLN A 182 18.91 10.08 -2.61
CA GLN A 182 19.94 9.04 -2.51
C GLN A 182 21.14 9.52 -1.71
#